data_AF-A0A9W6GTA0-F1
#
_entry.id   AF-A0A9W6GTA0-F1
#
_cell.length_a   1.000
_cell.length_b   1.000
_cell.length_c   1.000
_cell.angle_alpha   90.00
_cell.angle_beta   90.00
_cell.angle_gamma   90.00
#
_symmetry.space_group_name_H-M   'P 1'
#
loop_
_entity.id
_entity.type
_entity.pdbx_description
1 polymer ?
#
loop_
_entity_poly.entity_id
_entity_poly.type
_entity_poly.pdbx_seq_one_letter_code
_entity_poly.pdbx_strand_id
1 'polypeptide(L)'
;MGGTSLKYIIIFVALAGVAGGLFFSRRTIPVCAEDGKYMASLADCQAWGLDAKLCKEAVEKARAIAARAAPKTETMFQCELRFTDCFENPTGGFSPRPAFCLRADAEPKEVRYLEYESDRRNRKKTKEVRID
;
A
#
# COMPACT_ATOMS: atom_id res chain seq x y z
N MET A 1 -29.44 40.31 11.11
CA MET A 1 -29.41 38.92 11.61
C MET A 1 -28.54 38.11 10.65
N GLY A 2 -27.31 37.74 11.02
CA GLY A 2 -26.39 37.04 10.09
C GLY A 2 -25.12 36.47 10.71
N GLY A 3 -24.73 36.91 11.90
CA GLY A 3 -23.52 36.44 12.57
C GLY A 3 -23.61 35.05 13.22
N THR A 4 -24.82 34.60 13.60
CA THR A 4 -25.02 33.31 14.29
C THR A 4 -24.92 32.12 13.33
N SER A 5 -25.54 32.21 12.14
CA SER A 5 -25.52 31.13 11.15
C SER A 5 -24.12 30.84 10.60
N LEU A 6 -23.29 31.87 10.40
CA LEU A 6 -21.92 31.71 9.93
C LEU A 6 -21.04 30.98 10.96
N LYS A 7 -21.23 31.27 12.26
CA LYS A 7 -20.52 30.58 13.36
C LYS A 7 -20.85 29.10 13.40
N TYR A 8 -22.12 28.72 13.23
CA TYR A 8 -22.51 27.31 13.19
C TYR A 8 -21.92 26.59 11.98
N ILE A 9 -21.91 27.21 10.79
CA ILE A 9 -21.29 26.63 9.60
C ILE A 9 -19.80 26.38 9.82
N ILE A 10 -19.07 27.34 10.39
CA ILE A 10 -17.63 27.19 10.67
C ILE A 10 -17.38 26.05 11.67
N ILE A 11 -18.21 25.93 12.72
CA ILE A 11 -18.10 24.85 13.71
C ILE A 11 -18.36 23.48 13.05
N PHE A 12 -19.39 23.37 12.20
CA PHE A 12 -19.68 22.12 11.48
C PHE A 12 -18.56 21.72 10.52
N VAL A 13 -17.98 22.67 9.79
CA VAL A 13 -16.83 22.41 8.89
C VAL A 13 -15.59 22.00 9.68
N ALA A 14 -15.32 22.63 10.82
CA ALA A 14 -14.21 22.25 11.69
C ALA A 14 -14.40 20.84 12.27
N LEU A 15 -15.60 20.50 12.74
CA LEU A 15 -15.92 19.16 13.23
C LEU A 15 -15.83 18.11 12.12
N ALA A 16 -16.31 18.41 10.91
CA ALA A 16 -16.19 17.52 9.76
C ALA A 16 -14.72 17.32 9.35
N GLY A 17 -13.90 18.36 9.40
CA GLY A 17 -12.47 18.29 9.14
C GLY A 17 -11.72 17.43 10.16
N VAL A 18 -12.01 17.60 11.45
CA VAL A 18 -11.41 16.79 12.53
C VAL A 18 -11.87 15.33 12.46
N ALA A 19 -13.16 15.08 12.25
CA ALA A 19 -13.71 13.74 12.11
C ALA A 19 -13.16 13.01 10.87
N GLY A 20 -13.05 13.73 9.74
CA GLY A 20 -12.43 13.23 8.51
C GLY A 20 -10.95 12.91 8.72
N GLY A 21 -10.19 13.83 9.31
CA GLY A 21 -8.77 13.63 9.61
C GLY A 21 -8.50 12.43 10.51
N LEU A 22 -9.30 12.24 11.56
CA LEU A 22 -9.21 11.07 12.43
C LEU A 22 -9.61 9.77 11.73
N PHE A 23 -10.58 9.80 10.82
CA PHE A 23 -10.97 8.62 10.03
C PHE A 23 -9.86 8.19 9.06
N PHE A 24 -9.21 9.15 8.40
CA PHE A 24 -8.06 8.86 7.53
C PHE A 24 -6.83 8.42 8.31
N SER A 25 -6.55 9.00 9.48
CA SER A 25 -5.46 8.58 10.37
C SER A 25 -5.66 7.17 10.95
N ARG A 26 -6.90 6.69 11.04
CA ARG A 26 -7.22 5.34 11.53
C ARG A 26 -7.13 4.25 10.45
N ARG A 27 -6.90 4.60 9.18
CA ARG A 27 -6.36 3.62 8.22
C ARG A 27 -4.91 3.39 8.63
N THR A 28 -4.70 2.36 9.44
CA THR A 28 -3.38 1.88 9.87
C THR A 28 -2.53 1.61 8.63
N ILE A 29 -1.69 2.59 8.27
CA ILE A 29 -0.59 2.37 7.34
C ILE A 29 0.36 1.42 8.07
N PRO A 30 0.74 0.27 7.48
CA PRO A 30 1.63 -0.67 8.15
C PRO A 30 2.93 0.05 8.54
N VAL A 31 3.23 -0.01 9.83
CA VAL A 31 4.42 0.64 10.41
C VAL A 31 5.63 -0.20 10.03
N CYS A 32 6.53 0.37 9.26
CA CYS A 32 7.83 -0.22 9.00
C CYS A 32 8.62 -0.30 10.32
N ALA A 33 9.18 -1.47 10.64
CA ALA A 33 9.82 -1.72 11.93
C ALA A 33 11.01 -0.77 12.25
N GLU A 34 11.64 -0.17 11.24
CA GLU A 34 12.86 0.65 11.40
C GLU A 34 12.82 1.99 10.62
N ASP A 35 11.92 2.90 11.00
CA ASP A 35 11.80 4.27 10.44
C ASP A 35 11.65 4.34 8.90
N GLY A 36 11.34 3.21 8.26
CA GLY A 36 11.10 3.10 6.83
C GLY A 36 9.77 3.72 6.42
N LYS A 37 9.66 4.09 5.14
CA LYS A 37 8.39 4.47 4.54
C LYS A 37 7.80 3.29 3.80
N TYR A 38 6.54 2.99 4.06
CA TYR A 38 5.80 1.97 3.32
C TYR A 38 5.54 2.46 1.89
N MET A 39 5.89 1.64 0.91
CA MET A 39 5.77 1.95 -0.51
C MET A 39 5.22 0.74 -1.26
N ALA A 40 4.17 0.96 -2.04
CA ALA A 40 3.59 -0.04 -2.94
C ALA A 40 3.82 0.32 -4.42
N SER A 41 4.13 1.60 -4.70
CA SER A 41 4.30 2.12 -6.05
C SER A 41 5.41 3.17 -6.15
N LEU A 42 5.86 3.42 -7.38
CA LEU A 42 6.78 4.53 -7.69
C LEU A 42 6.18 5.89 -7.33
N ALA A 43 4.85 6.04 -7.47
CA ALA A 43 4.14 7.27 -7.15
C ALA A 43 4.20 7.57 -5.64
N ASP A 44 4.06 6.54 -4.81
CA ASP A 44 4.21 6.69 -3.36
C ASP A 44 5.63 7.17 -3.03
N CYS A 45 6.64 6.57 -3.68
CA CYS A 45 8.04 6.92 -3.45
C CYS A 45 8.38 8.37 -3.81
N GLN A 46 7.87 8.85 -4.95
CA GLN A 46 8.02 10.24 -5.38
C GLN A 46 7.23 11.20 -4.48
N ALA A 47 6.06 10.82 -3.98
CA ALA A 47 5.27 11.63 -3.05
C ALA A 47 6.02 11.88 -1.72
N TRP A 48 6.91 10.96 -1.32
CA TRP A 48 7.79 11.14 -0.17
C TRP A 48 9.05 11.98 -0.46
N GLY A 49 9.26 12.41 -1.71
CA GLY A 49 10.40 13.25 -2.09
C GLY A 49 11.72 12.50 -2.27
N LEU A 50 11.67 11.17 -2.44
CA LEU A 50 12.86 10.36 -2.75
C LEU A 50 13.24 10.45 -4.23
N ASP A 51 14.52 10.23 -4.53
CA ASP A 51 15.04 10.25 -5.90
C ASP A 51 14.37 9.18 -6.77
N ALA A 52 13.94 9.57 -7.97
CA ALA A 52 13.20 8.70 -8.87
C ALA A 52 14.01 7.46 -9.33
N LYS A 53 15.35 7.52 -9.38
CA LYS A 53 16.19 6.35 -9.70
C LYS A 53 16.20 5.38 -8.53
N LEU A 54 16.38 5.86 -7.30
CA LEU A 54 16.34 5.02 -6.10
C LEU A 54 14.99 4.31 -5.95
N CYS A 55 13.89 5.03 -6.22
CA CYS A 55 12.54 4.46 -6.22
C CYS A 55 12.40 3.32 -7.24
N LYS A 56 12.92 3.51 -8.46
CA LYS A 56 12.89 2.48 -9.52
C LYS A 56 13.69 1.25 -9.12
N GLU A 57 14.92 1.45 -8.67
CA GLU A 57 15.79 0.35 -8.24
C GLU A 57 15.18 -0.44 -7.08
N ALA A 58 14.60 0.24 -6.09
CA ALA A 58 13.95 -0.41 -4.96
C ALA A 58 12.71 -1.23 -5.39
N VAL A 59 11.87 -0.67 -6.27
CA VAL A 59 10.70 -1.38 -6.80
C VAL A 59 11.12 -2.59 -7.65
N GLU A 60 12.15 -2.45 -8.49
CA GLU A 60 12.66 -3.56 -9.30
C GLU A 60 13.26 -4.67 -8.44
N LYS A 61 14.05 -4.31 -7.41
CA LYS A 61 14.57 -5.27 -6.42
C LYS A 61 13.43 -5.97 -5.68
N ALA A 62 12.42 -5.24 -5.21
CA ALA A 62 11.26 -5.82 -4.54
C ALA A 62 10.47 -6.76 -5.46
N ARG A 63 10.28 -6.39 -6.73
CA ARG A 63 9.66 -7.24 -7.75
C ARG A 63 10.48 -8.49 -8.02
N ALA A 64 11.81 -8.41 -8.04
CA ALA A 64 12.67 -9.57 -8.20
C ALA A 64 12.56 -10.54 -7.00
N ILE A 65 12.45 -10.02 -5.78
CA ILE A 65 12.19 -10.82 -4.57
C ILE A 65 10.82 -11.50 -4.67
N ALA A 66 9.77 -10.74 -4.97
CA ALA A 66 8.42 -11.26 -5.15
C ALA A 66 8.34 -12.28 -6.30
N ALA A 67 9.02 -12.06 -7.41
CA ALA A 67 9.04 -13.00 -8.53
C ALA A 67 9.64 -14.36 -8.18
N ARG A 68 10.51 -14.42 -7.16
CA ARG A 68 11.15 -15.64 -6.66
C ARG A 68 10.34 -16.34 -5.57
N ALA A 69 9.80 -15.57 -4.63
CA ALA A 69 9.21 -16.12 -3.41
C ALA A 69 7.67 -16.07 -3.36
N ALA A 70 7.03 -15.21 -4.16
CA ALA A 70 5.58 -15.09 -4.19
C ALA A 70 4.92 -16.19 -5.07
N PRO A 71 3.67 -16.56 -4.77
CA PRO A 71 2.92 -17.51 -5.58
C PRO A 71 2.76 -17.02 -7.02
N LYS A 72 2.91 -17.96 -7.97
CA LYS A 72 2.71 -17.72 -9.39
C LYS A 72 1.33 -18.22 -9.82
N THR A 73 0.73 -17.49 -10.74
CA THR A 73 -0.53 -17.86 -11.38
C THR A 73 -0.35 -17.84 -12.90
N GLU A 74 -1.10 -18.68 -13.61
CA GLU A 74 -0.93 -18.82 -15.07
C GLU A 74 -1.55 -17.64 -15.83
N THR A 75 -2.60 -17.04 -15.26
CA THR A 75 -3.36 -15.96 -15.91
C THR A 75 -3.51 -14.75 -15.00
N MET A 76 -3.55 -13.56 -15.60
CA MET A 76 -3.74 -12.30 -14.88
C MET A 76 -5.03 -12.31 -14.05
N PHE A 77 -6.10 -12.88 -14.60
CA PHE A 77 -7.39 -12.99 -13.92
C PHE A 77 -7.32 -13.84 -12.64
N GLN A 78 -6.62 -14.98 -12.68
CA GLN A 78 -6.42 -15.80 -11.47
C GLN A 78 -5.61 -15.06 -10.40
N CYS A 79 -4.66 -14.22 -10.82
CA CYS A 79 -3.89 -13.38 -9.92
C CYS A 79 -4.79 -12.34 -9.23
N GLU A 80 -5.56 -11.57 -9.99
CA GLU A 80 -6.43 -10.50 -9.47
C GLU A 80 -7.59 -11.02 -8.60
N LEU A 81 -7.99 -12.28 -8.77
CA LEU A 81 -8.96 -12.91 -7.88
C LEU A 81 -8.42 -13.15 -6.47
N ARG A 82 -7.12 -13.40 -6.36
CA ARG A 82 -6.46 -13.75 -5.10
C ARG A 82 -5.70 -12.58 -4.49
N PHE A 83 -5.19 -11.67 -5.30
CA PHE A 83 -4.32 -10.58 -4.87
C PHE A 83 -4.87 -9.25 -5.32
N THR A 84 -4.51 -8.19 -4.59
CA THR A 84 -5.03 -6.85 -4.85
C THR A 84 -4.48 -6.25 -6.13
N ASP A 85 -3.23 -6.58 -6.46
CA ASP A 85 -2.54 -6.05 -7.63
C ASP A 85 -1.49 -7.07 -8.11
N CYS A 86 -1.28 -7.15 -9.42
CA CYS A 86 -0.49 -8.18 -10.06
C CYS A 86 0.47 -7.60 -11.09
N PHE A 87 1.55 -8.34 -11.38
CA PHE A 87 2.49 -8.01 -12.44
C PHE A 87 2.96 -9.29 -13.14
N GLU A 88 3.36 -9.13 -14.40
CA GLU A 88 3.93 -10.22 -15.18
C GLU A 88 5.33 -10.58 -14.67
N ASN A 89 5.52 -11.85 -14.35
CA ASN A 89 6.78 -12.35 -13.86
C ASN A 89 7.71 -12.63 -15.06
N PRO A 90 8.98 -12.18 -15.03
CA PRO A 90 9.93 -12.43 -16.13
C PRO A 90 10.21 -13.92 -16.38
N THR A 91 9.89 -14.80 -15.43
CA THR A 91 10.00 -16.26 -15.58
C THR A 91 8.71 -16.91 -16.12
N GLY A 92 7.72 -16.11 -16.48
CA GLY A 92 6.40 -16.55 -16.93
C GLY A 92 5.34 -16.51 -15.82
N GLY A 93 4.09 -16.25 -16.22
CA GLY A 93 2.94 -16.13 -15.32
C GLY A 93 2.82 -14.77 -14.62
N PHE A 94 1.90 -14.69 -13.67
CA PHE A 94 1.57 -13.48 -12.91
C PHE A 94 1.84 -13.69 -11.43
N SER A 95 2.50 -12.71 -10.82
CA SER A 95 2.83 -12.66 -9.39
C SER A 95 2.21 -11.42 -8.76
N PRO A 96 1.88 -11.45 -7.45
CA PRO A 96 1.33 -10.29 -6.78
C PRO A 96 2.35 -9.16 -6.67
N ARG A 97 1.90 -7.93 -6.84
CA ARG A 97 2.76 -6.76 -6.67
C ARG A 97 3.19 -6.64 -5.21
N PRO A 98 4.50 -6.58 -4.93
CA PRO A 98 4.97 -6.38 -3.57
C PRO A 98 4.80 -4.93 -3.12
N ALA A 99 4.51 -4.76 -1.85
CA ALA A 99 4.76 -3.55 -1.10
C ALA A 99 5.95 -3.78 -0.16
N PHE A 100 6.72 -2.76 0.12
CA PHE A 100 7.93 -2.89 0.93
C PHE A 100 8.18 -1.61 1.72
N CYS A 101 9.02 -1.74 2.74
CA CYS A 101 9.53 -0.62 3.50
C CYS A 101 10.84 -0.16 2.89
N LEU A 102 10.90 1.11 2.48
CA LEU A 102 12.11 1.73 1.95
C LEU A 102 12.73 2.65 3.01
N ARG A 103 14.03 2.48 3.24
CA ARG A 103 14.85 3.39 4.06
C ARG A 103 15.76 4.23 3.16
N ALA A 104 16.52 5.13 3.77
CA ALA A 104 17.51 5.97 3.08
C ALA A 104 18.66 5.15 2.44
N ASP A 105 18.79 3.87 2.77
CA ASP A 105 19.75 2.92 2.20
C ASP A 105 19.32 2.35 0.83
N ALA A 106 18.12 2.69 0.35
CA ALA A 106 17.54 2.24 -0.92
C ALA A 106 17.37 0.71 -1.05
N GLU A 107 17.44 -0.03 0.06
CA GLU A 107 17.15 -1.46 0.07
C GLU A 107 15.69 -1.71 0.49
N PRO A 108 14.92 -2.47 -0.33
CA PRO A 108 13.55 -2.82 0.04
C PRO A 108 13.58 -3.86 1.18
N LYS A 109 13.13 -3.45 2.36
CA LYS A 109 12.98 -4.31 3.54
C LYS A 109 11.52 -4.64 3.77
N GLU A 110 11.26 -5.74 4.49
CA GLU A 110 9.90 -6.20 4.82
C GLU A 110 8.98 -6.26 3.60
N VAL A 111 9.43 -6.96 2.56
CA VAL A 111 8.63 -7.14 1.35
C VAL A 111 7.37 -7.92 1.72
N ARG A 112 6.22 -7.43 1.31
CA ARG A 112 4.89 -7.97 1.63
C ARG A 112 4.04 -7.97 0.37
N TYR A 113 3.03 -8.82 0.32
CA TYR A 113 1.98 -8.74 -0.68
C TYR A 113 0.60 -8.74 -0.02
N LEU A 114 -0.40 -8.30 -0.78
CA LEU A 114 -1.77 -8.16 -0.33
C LEU A 114 -2.65 -9.25 -0.94
N GLU A 115 -3.04 -10.22 -0.12
CA GLU A 115 -3.93 -11.34 -0.49
C GLU A 115 -5.36 -11.08 -0.01
N TYR A 116 -6.35 -11.43 -0.80
CA TYR A 116 -7.76 -11.38 -0.40
C TYR A 116 -8.08 -12.56 0.51
N GLU A 117 -8.49 -12.27 1.74
CA GLU A 117 -8.98 -13.23 2.71
C GLU A 117 -10.46 -12.94 3.01
N SER A 118 -11.30 -13.98 3.03
CA SER A 118 -12.69 -13.84 3.45
C SER A 118 -12.76 -13.85 4.97
N ASP A 119 -13.28 -12.77 5.57
CA ASP A 119 -13.56 -12.73 7.01
C ASP A 119 -14.71 -13.70 7.38
N ARG A 120 -14.90 -14.01 8.67
CA ARG A 120 -16.00 -14.86 9.21
C ARG A 120 -17.41 -14.40 8.80
N ARG A 121 -17.53 -13.19 8.24
CA ARG A 121 -18.76 -12.59 7.70
C ARG A 121 -18.81 -12.58 6.16
N ASN A 122 -17.99 -13.38 5.47
CA ASN A 122 -17.83 -13.43 4.01
C ASN A 122 -17.52 -12.07 3.36
N ARG A 123 -16.89 -11.15 4.10
CA ARG A 123 -16.40 -9.88 3.54
C ARG A 123 -14.99 -10.09 3.03
N LYS A 124 -14.71 -9.63 1.80
CA LYS A 124 -13.34 -9.56 1.29
C LYS A 124 -12.55 -8.57 2.15
N LYS A 125 -11.56 -9.06 2.87
CA LYS A 125 -10.53 -8.24 3.52
C LYS A 125 -9.21 -8.50 2.83
N THR A 126 -8.33 -7.51 2.89
CA THR A 126 -6.97 -7.66 2.40
C THR A 126 -6.07 -8.04 3.57
N LYS A 127 -5.33 -9.12 3.42
CA LYS A 127 -4.34 -9.65 4.37
C LYS A 127 -2.94 -9.35 3.83
N GLU A 128 -2.10 -8.79 4.69
CA GLU A 128 -0.67 -8.66 4.39
C GLU A 128 0.05 -9.98 4.66
N VAL A 129 0.75 -10.48 3.66
CA VAL A 129 1.64 -11.64 3.79
C VAL A 129 3.07 -11.20 3.55
N ARG A 130 3.95 -11.47 4.52
CA ARG A 130 5.37 -11.11 4.47
C ARG A 130 6.15 -12.14 3.66
N ILE A 131 7.03 -11.65 2.80
CA ILE A 131 8.02 -12.40 2.04
C ILE A 131 9.35 -12.15 2.76
N ASP A 132 9.83 -13.13 3.51
CA ASP A 132 11.17 -13.12 4.14
C ASP A 132 12.19 -13.82 3.24
#